data_AF-A0A7X9HB09-F1
#
_entry.id   AF-A0A7X9HB09-F1
#
_cell.length_a   1.000
_cell.length_b   1.000
_cell.length_c   1.000
_cell.angle_alpha   90.00
_cell.angle_beta   90.00
_cell.angle_gamma   90.00
#
_symmetry.space_group_name_H-M   'P 1'
#
loop_
_entity.id
_entity.type
_entity.pdbx_description
1 polymer ?
#
loop_
_entity_poly.entity_id
_entity_poly.type
_entity_poly.pdbx_seq_one_letter_code
_entity_poly.pdbx_strand_id
1 'polypeptide(L)'
;PVKVADGIVNDTLQYPCWNPVLYKRDNGDIILYYKIGPNPREWWGMYKISIDDGKSWSEPIKIPDNMLGPIKNKPVRLSDGTIMYPTSIETMEMWNIYVETSDQDLKNWRKIAIDNNNFNAIQPTILLHKNNRIQMLCRSKEKKILETWSKDMGETWTSVTATSLPNNNSGIDAVTCSNGLHLLVYNPITKGRNKLSLAGSYDGKIWEDLMILENQTEGEFSYPAIIQSGDGTIHITYTYNRNTIKYVHLKIK
;
A
#
# COMPACT_ATOMS: atom_id res chain seq x y z
N PRO A 1 11.44 -13.49 15.18
CA PRO A 1 11.56 -12.32 14.28
C PRO A 1 12.86 -11.56 14.63
N VAL A 2 13.57 -11.03 13.63
CA VAL A 2 14.79 -10.22 13.85
C VAL A 2 14.43 -8.74 13.68
N LYS A 3 14.97 -7.88 14.56
CA LYS A 3 14.76 -6.43 14.48
C LYS A 3 15.60 -5.87 13.32
N VAL A 4 14.95 -5.20 12.36
CA VAL A 4 15.61 -4.62 11.16
C VAL A 4 15.71 -3.10 11.20
N ALA A 5 14.74 -2.43 11.84
CA ALA A 5 14.72 -0.99 12.07
C ALA A 5 14.26 -0.73 13.51
N ASP A 6 14.79 0.32 14.13
CA ASP A 6 14.55 0.64 15.54
C ASP A 6 14.11 2.08 15.80
N GLY A 7 14.27 2.99 14.83
CA GLY A 7 13.82 4.38 14.97
C GLY A 7 14.68 5.23 15.91
N ILE A 8 15.90 4.77 16.22
CA ILE A 8 16.86 5.55 17.00
C ILE A 8 17.31 6.75 16.17
N VAL A 9 17.18 7.95 16.74
CA VAL A 9 17.63 9.21 16.13
C VAL A 9 18.96 9.64 16.72
N ASN A 10 19.11 9.49 18.03
CA ASN A 10 20.34 9.73 18.79
C ASN A 10 20.26 8.98 20.15
N ASP A 11 21.27 9.17 21.00
CA ASP A 11 21.43 8.46 22.28
C ASP A 11 20.25 8.61 23.27
N THR A 12 19.45 9.68 23.14
CA THR A 12 18.33 9.98 24.07
C THR A 12 16.96 9.94 23.41
N LEU A 13 16.91 9.83 22.08
CA LEU A 13 15.68 9.95 21.31
C LEU A 13 15.47 8.76 20.37
N GLN A 14 14.36 8.06 20.60
CA GLN A 14 13.86 6.99 19.74
C GLN A 14 12.40 7.26 19.40
N TYR A 15 12.06 7.17 18.12
CA TYR A 15 10.69 7.25 17.65
C TYR A 15 10.18 5.88 17.18
N PRO A 16 8.86 5.66 17.19
CA PRO A 16 8.29 4.47 16.58
C PRO A 16 8.60 4.38 15.08
N CYS A 17 8.79 3.15 14.61
CA CYS A 17 8.83 2.83 13.18
C CYS A 17 7.42 2.48 12.69
N TRP A 18 7.06 2.98 11.51
CA TRP A 18 5.72 2.81 10.94
C TRP A 18 5.77 2.27 9.52
N ASN A 19 4.65 1.66 9.09
CA ASN A 19 4.37 1.27 7.71
C ASN A 19 5.55 0.57 7.00
N PRO A 20 6.03 -0.58 7.50
CA PRO A 20 7.04 -1.35 6.80
C PRO A 20 6.48 -1.87 5.49
N VAL A 21 7.16 -1.59 4.38
CA VAL A 21 6.77 -2.00 3.03
C VAL A 21 7.98 -2.58 2.32
N LEU A 22 7.83 -3.80 1.82
CA LEU A 22 8.86 -4.47 1.01
C LEU A 22 8.62 -4.24 -0.48
N TYR A 23 9.71 -4.07 -1.22
CA TYR A 23 9.71 -3.99 -2.68
C TYR A 23 10.95 -4.68 -3.22
N LYS A 24 10.80 -5.49 -4.28
CA LYS A 24 11.94 -6.14 -4.96
C LYS A 24 12.23 -5.38 -6.25
N ARG A 25 13.45 -4.88 -6.39
CA ARG A 25 13.95 -4.18 -7.58
C ARG A 25 14.27 -5.17 -8.70
N ASP A 26 14.43 -4.63 -9.91
CA ASP A 26 14.81 -5.40 -11.10
C ASP A 26 16.16 -6.12 -10.94
N ASN A 27 17.10 -5.51 -10.20
CA ASN A 27 18.41 -6.09 -9.94
C ASN A 27 18.38 -7.20 -8.87
N GLY A 28 17.22 -7.51 -8.30
CA GLY A 28 17.04 -8.54 -7.27
C GLY A 28 17.09 -8.04 -5.84
N ASP A 29 17.52 -6.80 -5.60
CA ASP A 29 17.60 -6.24 -4.26
C ASP A 29 16.21 -6.07 -3.63
N ILE A 30 16.13 -6.30 -2.32
CA ILE A 30 14.92 -6.05 -1.54
C ILE A 30 15.07 -4.75 -0.78
N ILE A 31 14.11 -3.85 -0.94
CA ILE A 31 14.02 -2.61 -0.19
C ILE A 31 12.98 -2.78 0.91
N LEU A 32 13.34 -2.41 2.12
CA LEU A 32 12.40 -2.17 3.22
C LEU A 32 12.22 -0.67 3.37
N TYR A 33 11.09 -0.14 2.88
CA TYR A 33 10.64 1.21 3.19
C TYR A 33 9.94 1.21 4.54
N TYR A 34 10.13 2.27 5.32
CA TYR A 34 9.43 2.49 6.58
C TYR A 34 9.40 3.99 6.90
N LYS A 35 8.74 4.37 7.98
CA LYS A 35 8.74 5.75 8.50
C LYS A 35 9.28 5.79 9.91
N ILE A 36 9.92 6.88 10.29
CA ILE A 36 10.31 7.18 11.66
C ILE A 36 9.64 8.51 12.04
N GLY A 37 9.08 8.61 13.24
CA GLY A 37 8.57 9.87 13.79
C GLY A 37 7.51 9.65 14.87
N PRO A 38 7.14 10.72 15.61
CA PRO A 38 6.22 10.59 16.73
C PRO A 38 4.78 10.29 16.28
N ASN A 39 4.38 10.74 15.09
CA ASN A 39 3.06 10.53 14.53
C ASN A 39 3.04 10.74 12.99
N PRO A 40 1.95 10.39 12.29
CA PRO A 40 1.85 10.50 10.83
C PRO A 40 1.99 11.91 10.22
N ARG A 41 1.90 12.98 11.02
CA ARG A 41 2.08 14.37 10.54
C ARG A 41 3.54 14.81 10.54
N GLU A 42 4.38 14.16 11.34
CA GLU A 42 5.73 14.60 11.66
C GLU A 42 6.80 13.54 11.31
N TRP A 43 6.38 12.41 10.73
CA TRP A 43 7.30 11.36 10.31
C TRP A 43 8.07 11.70 9.02
N TRP A 44 9.13 10.94 8.76
CA TRP A 44 9.87 10.99 7.50
C TRP A 44 10.10 9.60 6.93
N GLY A 45 10.39 9.57 5.63
CA GLY A 45 10.69 8.35 4.89
C GLY A 45 12.09 7.83 5.14
N MET A 46 12.20 6.52 5.39
CA MET A 46 13.48 5.80 5.45
C MET A 46 13.40 4.54 4.61
N TYR A 47 14.55 4.04 4.16
CA TYR A 47 14.66 2.71 3.60
C TYR A 47 15.97 2.01 3.97
N LYS A 48 15.97 0.68 3.91
CA LYS A 48 17.16 -0.19 3.97
C LYS A 48 17.14 -1.12 2.77
N ILE A 49 18.32 -1.53 2.31
CA ILE A 49 18.48 -2.44 1.17
C ILE A 49 19.06 -3.76 1.67
N SER A 50 18.51 -4.87 1.18
CA SER A 50 19.08 -6.20 1.31
C SER A 50 19.46 -6.73 -0.06
N ILE A 51 20.67 -7.27 -0.16
CA ILE A 51 21.24 -7.91 -1.37
C ILE A 51 21.31 -9.44 -1.23
N ASP A 52 20.75 -9.99 -0.16
CA ASP A 52 20.87 -11.40 0.25
C ASP A 52 19.52 -12.01 0.69
N ASP A 53 18.45 -11.61 0.01
CA ASP A 53 17.07 -12.05 0.23
C ASP A 53 16.55 -11.82 1.67
N GLY A 54 16.92 -10.68 2.26
CA GLY A 54 16.42 -10.22 3.56
C GLY A 54 17.17 -10.77 4.77
N LYS A 55 18.31 -11.46 4.56
CA LYS A 55 19.13 -12.02 5.66
C LYS A 55 19.91 -10.92 6.39
N SER A 56 20.45 -9.96 5.65
CA SER A 56 21.09 -8.75 6.16
C SER A 56 20.56 -7.50 5.47
N TRP A 57 20.77 -6.35 6.10
CA TRP A 57 20.24 -5.07 5.65
C TRP A 57 21.31 -3.98 5.80
N SER A 58 21.38 -3.08 4.82
CA SER A 58 22.25 -1.91 4.84
C SER A 58 21.98 -1.00 6.04
N GLU A 59 22.87 -0.03 6.27
CA GLU A 59 22.55 1.14 7.09
C GLU A 59 21.29 1.86 6.57
N PRO A 60 20.51 2.50 7.45
CA PRO A 60 19.28 3.17 7.06
C PRO A 60 19.57 4.43 6.24
N ILE A 61 18.85 4.59 5.13
CA ILE A 61 18.98 5.72 4.21
C ILE A 61 17.71 6.55 4.29
N LYS A 62 17.87 7.87 4.47
CA LYS A 62 16.75 8.81 4.47
C LYS A 62 16.23 9.01 3.04
N ILE A 63 14.93 8.93 2.85
CA ILE A 63 14.27 9.37 1.61
C ILE A 63 14.44 10.90 1.50
N PRO A 64 14.59 11.47 0.28
CA PRO A 64 14.79 12.91 0.11
C PRO A 64 13.76 13.76 0.86
N ASP A 65 14.19 14.93 1.34
CA ASP A 65 13.29 15.85 2.03
C ASP A 65 12.10 16.23 1.12
N ASN A 66 10.91 16.31 1.70
CA ASN A 66 9.61 16.48 1.02
C ASN A 66 9.04 15.25 0.29
N MET A 67 9.72 14.12 0.37
CA MET A 67 9.24 12.82 -0.11
C MET A 67 9.04 11.87 1.07
N LEU A 68 8.16 10.88 0.91
CA LEU A 68 7.85 9.88 1.93
C LEU A 68 8.07 8.45 1.44
N GLY A 69 8.08 8.20 0.14
CA GLY A 69 7.96 6.87 -0.43
C GLY A 69 6.60 6.23 -0.13
N PRO A 70 6.48 4.89 -0.22
CA PRO A 70 5.19 4.23 -0.08
C PRO A 70 4.63 4.41 1.33
N ILE A 71 3.32 4.63 1.41
CA ILE A 71 2.58 4.72 2.68
C ILE A 71 1.67 3.51 2.80
N LYS A 72 2.14 2.53 3.58
CA LYS A 72 1.50 1.24 3.92
C LYS A 72 1.43 0.22 2.77
N ASN A 73 1.15 0.61 1.54
CA ASN A 73 1.03 -0.32 0.40
C ASN A 73 2.25 -0.30 -0.51
N LYS A 74 2.48 -1.44 -1.18
CA LYS A 74 3.65 -1.70 -2.01
C LYS A 74 3.74 -0.76 -3.23
N PRO A 75 4.96 -0.31 -3.60
CA PRO A 75 5.21 0.32 -4.90
C PRO A 75 4.97 -0.66 -6.04
N VAL A 76 4.84 -0.13 -7.26
CA VAL A 76 4.82 -0.94 -8.49
C VAL A 76 5.90 -0.48 -9.46
N ARG A 77 6.39 -1.42 -10.27
CA ARG A 77 7.27 -1.14 -11.41
C ARG A 77 6.41 -0.81 -12.63
N LEU A 78 6.65 0.33 -13.26
CA LEU A 78 6.03 0.69 -14.54
C LEU A 78 6.76 0.06 -15.73
N SER A 79 6.19 0.14 -16.92
CA SER A 79 6.75 -0.47 -18.13
C SER A 79 8.07 0.16 -18.57
N ASP A 80 8.25 1.46 -18.31
CA ASP A 80 9.49 2.22 -18.56
C ASP A 80 10.60 1.97 -17.51
N GLY A 81 10.32 1.17 -16.47
CA GLY A 81 11.23 0.89 -15.37
C GLY A 81 11.13 1.85 -14.18
N THR A 82 10.28 2.88 -14.25
CA THR A 82 10.02 3.77 -13.11
C THR A 82 9.40 3.00 -11.95
N ILE A 83 9.80 3.32 -10.72
CA ILE A 83 9.13 2.86 -9.50
C ILE A 83 8.07 3.88 -9.13
N MET A 84 6.81 3.45 -9.01
CA MET A 84 5.70 4.29 -8.57
C MET A 84 5.31 3.96 -7.13
N TYR A 85 5.27 4.99 -6.28
CA TYR A 85 4.96 4.91 -4.86
C TYR A 85 3.55 5.44 -4.57
N PRO A 86 2.62 4.59 -4.09
CA PRO A 86 1.35 5.07 -3.59
C PRO A 86 1.55 5.76 -2.24
N THR A 87 1.31 7.07 -2.20
CA THR A 87 1.68 7.92 -1.07
C THR A 87 0.46 8.69 -0.54
N SER A 88 0.51 9.08 0.72
CA SER A 88 -0.48 9.95 1.33
C SER A 88 0.08 10.72 2.51
N ILE A 89 -0.53 11.87 2.81
CA ILE A 89 -0.24 12.67 4.00
C ILE A 89 -1.51 12.85 4.83
N GLU A 90 -1.31 12.96 6.14
CA GLU A 90 -2.35 13.31 7.10
C GLU A 90 -2.01 14.69 7.64
N THR A 91 -2.89 15.67 7.51
CA THR A 91 -2.81 16.96 8.22
C THR A 91 -3.95 17.07 9.22
N MET A 92 -3.97 18.15 10.01
CA MET A 92 -5.10 18.42 10.91
C MET A 92 -6.41 18.69 10.15
N GLU A 93 -6.30 19.24 8.94
CA GLU A 93 -7.44 19.68 8.14
C GLU A 93 -7.90 18.61 7.16
N MET A 94 -6.97 17.93 6.49
CA MET A 94 -7.29 17.02 5.39
C MET A 94 -6.32 15.86 5.26
N TRP A 95 -6.81 14.81 4.60
CA TRP A 95 -6.06 13.60 4.26
C TRP A 95 -5.99 13.50 2.75
N ASN A 96 -4.77 13.52 2.20
CA ASN A 96 -4.57 13.56 0.76
C ASN A 96 -3.70 12.41 0.27
N ILE A 97 -4.11 11.81 -0.84
CA ILE A 97 -3.26 10.93 -1.64
C ILE A 97 -2.51 11.73 -2.71
N TYR A 98 -1.35 11.23 -3.09
CA TYR A 98 -0.57 11.68 -4.23
C TYR A 98 0.41 10.57 -4.64
N VAL A 99 1.11 10.75 -5.76
CA VAL A 99 2.11 9.78 -6.23
C VAL A 99 3.50 10.35 -6.03
N GLU A 100 4.43 9.48 -5.60
CA GLU A 100 5.86 9.73 -5.76
C GLU A 100 6.41 8.72 -6.75
N THR A 101 7.51 9.06 -7.42
CA THR A 101 8.23 8.13 -8.31
C THR A 101 9.74 8.25 -8.11
N SER A 102 10.49 7.22 -8.51
CA SER A 102 11.95 7.26 -8.64
C SER A 102 12.39 6.33 -9.77
N ASP A 103 13.65 6.42 -10.19
CA ASP A 103 14.27 5.36 -10.98
C ASP A 103 14.61 4.12 -10.12
N GLN A 104 15.12 3.06 -10.78
CA GLN A 104 15.55 1.82 -10.12
C GLN A 104 16.74 2.02 -9.18
N ASP A 105 17.54 3.07 -9.38
CA ASP A 105 18.67 3.44 -8.52
C ASP A 105 18.22 4.23 -7.28
N LEU A 106 16.91 4.42 -7.10
CA LEU A 106 16.29 5.20 -6.02
C LEU A 106 16.70 6.68 -6.04
N LYS A 107 16.94 7.20 -7.25
CA LYS A 107 17.26 8.60 -7.54
C LYS A 107 16.11 9.22 -8.35
N ASN A 108 16.28 10.50 -8.68
CA ASN A 108 15.36 11.24 -9.55
C ASN A 108 13.91 11.23 -9.05
N TRP A 109 13.74 11.50 -7.75
CA TRP A 109 12.42 11.48 -7.12
C TRP A 109 11.52 12.58 -7.66
N ARG A 110 10.27 12.24 -7.99
CA ARG A 110 9.25 13.21 -8.41
C ARG A 110 8.00 13.05 -7.57
N LYS A 111 7.30 14.16 -7.35
CA LYS A 111 5.98 14.19 -6.72
C LYS A 111 4.94 14.61 -7.76
N ILE A 112 3.87 13.84 -7.87
CA ILE A 112 2.77 14.04 -8.82
C ILE A 112 1.49 14.25 -8.00
N ALA A 113 0.89 15.43 -8.15
CA ALA A 113 -0.30 15.81 -7.42
C ALA A 113 -1.55 15.11 -7.97
N ILE A 114 -2.54 14.92 -7.10
CA ILE A 114 -3.86 14.41 -7.44
C ILE A 114 -4.89 15.34 -6.83
N ASP A 115 -5.90 15.72 -7.62
CA ASP A 115 -7.07 16.40 -7.09
C ASP A 115 -7.87 15.44 -6.20
N ASN A 116 -7.82 15.67 -4.89
CA ASN A 116 -8.51 14.84 -3.91
C ASN A 116 -10.02 15.13 -3.81
N ASN A 117 -10.53 16.15 -4.52
CA ASN A 117 -11.96 16.46 -4.61
C ASN A 117 -12.65 16.55 -3.23
N ASN A 118 -11.96 17.15 -2.25
CA ASN A 118 -12.35 17.28 -0.84
C ASN A 118 -12.62 15.97 -0.08
N PHE A 119 -12.27 14.81 -0.65
CA PHE A 119 -12.27 13.54 0.08
C PHE A 119 -11.08 13.45 1.04
N ASN A 120 -11.26 12.68 2.12
CA ASN A 120 -10.21 12.37 3.09
C ASN A 120 -9.67 10.96 2.81
N ALA A 121 -8.71 10.86 1.90
CA ALA A 121 -8.16 9.61 1.40
C ALA A 121 -6.71 9.38 1.88
N ILE A 122 -6.36 8.16 2.28
CA ILE A 122 -4.98 7.76 2.58
C ILE A 122 -4.70 6.30 2.21
N GLN A 123 -3.41 5.93 2.24
CA GLN A 123 -2.92 4.57 2.03
C GLN A 123 -3.43 3.95 0.72
N PRO A 124 -3.16 4.59 -0.44
CA PRO A 124 -3.61 4.05 -1.72
C PRO A 124 -2.92 2.72 -2.04
N THR A 125 -3.55 1.88 -2.83
CA THR A 125 -2.96 0.69 -3.47
C THR A 125 -3.12 0.81 -4.98
N ILE A 126 -2.17 0.28 -5.75
CA ILE A 126 -2.12 0.44 -7.20
C ILE A 126 -2.60 -0.84 -7.90
N LEU A 127 -3.39 -0.67 -8.96
CA LEU A 127 -3.77 -1.70 -9.93
C LEU A 127 -3.29 -1.27 -11.31
N LEU A 128 -2.62 -2.18 -12.01
CA LEU A 128 -2.09 -1.97 -13.36
C LEU A 128 -3.08 -2.55 -14.37
N HIS A 129 -3.62 -1.71 -15.23
CA HIS A 129 -4.56 -2.12 -16.27
C HIS A 129 -3.85 -2.19 -17.63
N LYS A 130 -4.51 -2.83 -18.61
CA LYS A 130 -4.04 -2.83 -20.00
C LYS A 130 -3.93 -1.40 -20.55
N ASN A 131 -3.12 -1.24 -21.60
CA ASN A 131 -2.91 0.03 -22.31
C ASN A 131 -2.43 1.15 -21.38
N ASN A 132 -1.47 0.85 -20.50
CA ASN A 132 -0.82 1.82 -19.61
C ASN A 132 -1.76 2.60 -18.69
N ARG A 133 -2.97 2.06 -18.45
CA ARG A 133 -3.91 2.62 -17.49
C ARG A 133 -3.56 2.16 -16.09
N ILE A 134 -3.70 3.06 -15.14
CA ILE A 134 -3.42 2.79 -13.73
C ILE A 134 -4.63 3.23 -12.93
N GLN A 135 -5.01 2.43 -11.95
CA GLN A 135 -6.02 2.77 -10.98
C GLN A 135 -5.39 2.75 -9.59
N MET A 136 -5.76 3.72 -8.76
CA MET A 136 -5.53 3.62 -7.33
C MET A 136 -6.84 3.46 -6.60
N LEU A 137 -6.83 2.60 -5.57
CA LEU A 137 -7.88 2.47 -4.58
C LEU A 137 -7.35 2.92 -3.23
N CYS A 138 -8.15 3.64 -2.44
CA CYS A 138 -7.72 4.12 -1.13
C CYS A 138 -8.84 3.98 -0.09
N ARG A 139 -8.43 3.81 1.18
CA ARG A 139 -9.36 3.93 2.31
C ARG A 139 -9.67 5.39 2.59
N SER A 140 -10.82 5.64 3.22
CA SER A 140 -11.24 7.02 3.45
C SER A 140 -12.12 7.19 4.69
N LYS A 141 -12.28 8.44 5.14
CA LYS A 141 -13.21 8.79 6.25
C LYS A 141 -14.68 8.71 5.83
N GLU A 142 -14.97 8.72 4.53
CA GLU A 142 -16.30 8.75 3.92
C GLU A 142 -16.98 7.37 3.86
N LYS A 143 -16.42 6.39 4.58
CA LYS A 143 -16.96 5.02 4.71
C LYS A 143 -17.08 4.26 3.39
N LYS A 144 -16.23 4.60 2.42
CA LYS A 144 -16.16 3.97 1.11
C LYS A 144 -14.70 3.78 0.70
N ILE A 145 -14.46 2.86 -0.22
CA ILE A 145 -13.22 2.88 -0.99
C ILE A 145 -13.36 3.97 -2.06
N LEU A 146 -12.33 4.79 -2.19
CA LEU A 146 -12.24 5.82 -3.21
C LEU A 146 -11.29 5.38 -4.30
N GLU A 147 -11.42 5.99 -5.47
CA GLU A 147 -10.59 5.68 -6.63
C GLU A 147 -10.18 6.92 -7.44
N THR A 148 -9.07 6.76 -8.15
CA THR A 148 -8.57 7.69 -9.17
C THR A 148 -7.87 6.91 -10.27
N TRP A 149 -7.80 7.47 -11.47
CA TRP A 149 -7.28 6.83 -12.67
C TRP A 149 -6.24 7.69 -13.37
N SER A 150 -5.20 7.03 -13.88
CA SER A 150 -4.31 7.58 -14.89
C SER A 150 -4.47 6.82 -16.21
N LYS A 151 -4.33 7.54 -17.33
CA LYS A 151 -4.36 6.98 -18.69
C LYS A 151 -3.02 7.15 -19.42
N ASP A 152 -2.01 7.67 -18.73
CA ASP A 152 -0.74 8.13 -19.27
C ASP A 152 0.43 7.70 -18.37
N MET A 153 0.43 6.45 -17.91
CA MET A 153 1.49 5.87 -17.07
C MET A 153 1.72 6.59 -15.72
N GLY A 154 0.71 7.29 -15.21
CA GLY A 154 0.76 7.95 -13.91
C GLY A 154 1.19 9.40 -13.93
N GLU A 155 1.37 10.00 -15.12
CA GLU A 155 1.75 11.41 -15.26
C GLU A 155 0.59 12.35 -14.89
N THR A 156 -0.64 12.00 -15.26
CA THR A 156 -1.84 12.73 -14.84
C THR A 156 -2.90 11.79 -14.26
N TRP A 157 -3.72 12.33 -13.35
CA TRP A 157 -4.72 11.61 -12.60
C TRP A 157 -6.06 12.32 -12.65
N THR A 158 -7.15 11.55 -12.77
CA THR A 158 -8.50 12.08 -12.58
C THR A 158 -8.69 12.51 -11.13
N SER A 159 -9.62 13.42 -10.88
CA SER A 159 -10.07 13.72 -9.52
C SER A 159 -10.54 12.46 -8.80
N VAL A 160 -10.33 12.40 -7.48
CA VAL A 160 -10.77 11.28 -6.65
C VAL A 160 -12.30 11.21 -6.64
N THR A 161 -12.81 9.98 -6.75
CA THR A 161 -14.26 9.69 -6.73
C THR A 161 -14.55 8.48 -5.84
N ALA A 162 -15.79 8.36 -5.37
CA ALA A 162 -16.20 7.23 -4.55
C ALA A 162 -16.63 6.03 -5.40
N THR A 163 -16.19 4.83 -5.00
CA THR A 163 -16.69 3.57 -5.58
C THR A 163 -18.01 3.15 -4.92
N SER A 164 -18.56 2.01 -5.36
CA SER A 164 -19.67 1.33 -4.67
C SER A 164 -19.23 0.54 -3.44
N LEU A 165 -17.92 0.28 -3.26
CA LEU A 165 -17.40 -0.56 -2.19
C LEU A 165 -17.47 0.15 -0.83
N PRO A 166 -18.08 -0.47 0.19
CA PRO A 166 -18.05 0.06 1.54
C PRO A 166 -16.67 -0.11 2.17
N ASN A 167 -16.33 0.77 3.10
CA ASN A 167 -15.17 0.60 3.96
C ASN A 167 -15.41 1.31 5.30
N ASN A 168 -14.73 0.86 6.35
CA ASN A 168 -14.81 1.40 7.70
C ASN A 168 -13.58 2.26 8.04
N ASN A 169 -12.93 2.84 7.02
CA ASN A 169 -11.62 3.49 7.11
C ASN A 169 -10.48 2.55 7.57
N SER A 170 -10.57 1.25 7.26
CA SER A 170 -9.49 0.29 7.52
C SER A 170 -8.58 0.13 6.32
N GLY A 171 -7.32 -0.22 6.60
CA GLY A 171 -6.31 -0.48 5.57
C GLY A 171 -6.81 -1.52 4.55
N ILE A 172 -6.50 -1.27 3.28
CA ILE A 172 -6.74 -2.17 2.16
C ILE A 172 -5.40 -2.46 1.46
N ASP A 173 -5.30 -3.54 0.71
CA ASP A 173 -4.22 -3.78 -0.25
C ASP A 173 -4.78 -4.56 -1.43
N ALA A 174 -4.19 -4.34 -2.61
CA ALA A 174 -4.63 -4.97 -3.84
C ALA A 174 -3.44 -5.41 -4.70
N VAL A 175 -3.68 -6.36 -5.60
CA VAL A 175 -2.67 -6.80 -6.58
C VAL A 175 -3.35 -7.09 -7.91
N THR A 176 -2.69 -6.67 -9.00
CA THR A 176 -3.02 -7.14 -10.35
C THR A 176 -2.27 -8.45 -10.60
N CYS A 177 -3.01 -9.52 -10.84
CA CYS A 177 -2.44 -10.82 -11.16
C CYS A 177 -1.95 -10.87 -12.61
N SER A 178 -1.04 -11.79 -12.92
CA SER A 178 -0.47 -12.00 -14.26
C SER A 178 -1.52 -12.32 -15.35
N ASN A 179 -2.66 -12.88 -14.98
CA ASN A 179 -3.80 -13.15 -15.87
C ASN A 179 -4.73 -11.93 -16.06
N GLY A 180 -4.43 -10.78 -15.43
CA GLY A 180 -5.22 -9.55 -15.49
C GLY A 180 -6.34 -9.45 -14.45
N LEU A 181 -6.52 -10.44 -13.58
CA LEU A 181 -7.46 -10.35 -12.46
C LEU A 181 -6.90 -9.43 -11.37
N HIS A 182 -7.67 -8.42 -10.98
CA HIS A 182 -7.38 -7.60 -9.80
C HIS A 182 -7.98 -8.25 -8.57
N LEU A 183 -7.18 -8.34 -7.51
CA LEU A 183 -7.60 -8.83 -6.21
C LEU A 183 -7.49 -7.72 -5.18
N LEU A 184 -8.50 -7.59 -4.32
CA LEU A 184 -8.57 -6.59 -3.26
C LEU A 184 -8.90 -7.27 -1.93
N VAL A 185 -8.08 -7.02 -0.91
CA VAL A 185 -8.40 -7.41 0.46
C VAL A 185 -8.84 -6.18 1.24
N TYR A 186 -10.06 -6.21 1.78
CA TYR A 186 -10.67 -5.08 2.47
C TYR A 186 -11.73 -5.51 3.49
N ASN A 187 -12.16 -4.57 4.34
CA ASN A 187 -13.28 -4.75 5.26
C ASN A 187 -14.58 -4.25 4.59
N PRO A 188 -15.48 -5.14 4.13
CA PRO A 188 -16.70 -4.77 3.38
C PRO A 188 -17.84 -4.32 4.31
N ILE A 189 -17.54 -3.44 5.27
CA ILE A 189 -18.44 -2.94 6.31
C ILE A 189 -18.11 -1.47 6.58
N THR A 190 -19.04 -0.73 7.17
CA THR A 190 -18.87 0.71 7.47
C THR A 190 -18.63 1.01 8.95
N LYS A 191 -18.72 0.00 9.82
CA LYS A 191 -18.48 0.05 11.27
C LYS A 191 -17.89 -1.28 11.75
N GLY A 192 -17.03 -1.24 12.77
CA GLY A 192 -16.34 -2.42 13.31
C GLY A 192 -15.27 -2.97 12.37
N ARG A 193 -14.39 -3.87 12.85
CA ARG A 193 -13.29 -4.50 12.06
C ARG A 193 -13.37 -6.04 12.07
N ASN A 194 -14.56 -6.57 12.35
CA ASN A 194 -14.84 -7.99 12.56
C ASN A 194 -15.12 -8.78 11.26
N LYS A 195 -15.00 -8.14 10.08
CA LYS A 195 -15.13 -8.78 8.76
C LYS A 195 -13.99 -8.38 7.83
N LEU A 196 -13.42 -9.35 7.12
CA LEU A 196 -12.38 -9.15 6.09
C LEU A 196 -12.69 -10.08 4.90
N SER A 197 -12.66 -9.54 3.68
CA SER A 197 -12.94 -10.29 2.45
C SER A 197 -11.83 -10.10 1.41
N LEU A 198 -11.73 -11.08 0.51
CA LEU A 198 -11.02 -11.01 -0.76
C LEU A 198 -12.04 -10.85 -1.89
N ALA A 199 -11.97 -9.73 -2.60
CA ALA A 199 -12.77 -9.48 -3.78
C ALA A 199 -11.93 -9.54 -5.07
N GLY A 200 -12.58 -9.85 -6.18
CA GLY A 200 -12.00 -9.96 -7.52
C GLY A 200 -12.66 -9.03 -8.52
N SER A 201 -11.89 -8.51 -9.47
CA SER A 201 -12.40 -7.68 -10.56
C SER A 201 -11.46 -7.70 -11.76
N TYR A 202 -11.98 -7.75 -12.99
CA TYR A 202 -11.17 -7.59 -14.20
C TYR A 202 -11.07 -6.12 -14.67
N ASP A 203 -12.05 -5.29 -14.31
CA ASP A 203 -12.13 -3.89 -14.73
C ASP A 203 -11.82 -2.89 -13.61
N GLY A 204 -11.66 -3.37 -12.38
CA GLY A 204 -11.44 -2.55 -11.18
C GLY A 204 -12.67 -1.74 -10.75
N LYS A 205 -13.84 -1.99 -11.34
CA LYS A 205 -15.10 -1.25 -11.11
C LYS A 205 -16.17 -2.17 -10.55
N ILE A 206 -16.37 -3.33 -11.16
CA ILE A 206 -17.32 -4.35 -10.73
C ILE A 206 -16.53 -5.39 -9.96
N TRP A 207 -16.86 -5.52 -8.67
CA TRP A 207 -16.14 -6.38 -7.74
C TRP A 207 -17.03 -7.51 -7.25
N GLU A 208 -16.52 -8.73 -7.36
CA GLU A 208 -17.17 -9.95 -6.87
C GLU A 208 -16.51 -10.39 -5.55
N ASP A 209 -17.31 -10.81 -4.56
CA ASP A 209 -16.78 -11.40 -3.32
C ASP A 209 -16.32 -12.83 -3.62
N LEU A 210 -15.00 -13.06 -3.59
CA LEU A 210 -14.42 -14.36 -3.91
C LEU A 210 -14.27 -15.23 -2.66
N MET A 211 -13.95 -14.62 -1.53
CA MET A 211 -13.69 -15.35 -0.29
C MET A 211 -13.86 -14.44 0.93
N ILE A 212 -14.60 -14.94 1.91
CA ILE A 212 -14.64 -14.36 3.25
C ILE A 212 -13.42 -14.89 4.03
N LEU A 213 -12.49 -14.00 4.35
CA LEU A 213 -11.31 -14.36 5.17
C LEU A 213 -11.69 -14.42 6.65
N GLU A 214 -12.50 -13.47 7.09
CA GLU A 214 -13.00 -13.37 8.46
C GLU A 214 -14.42 -12.82 8.48
N ASN A 215 -15.28 -13.37 9.32
CA ASN A 215 -16.64 -12.87 9.56
C ASN A 215 -17.11 -13.32 10.95
N GLN A 216 -16.76 -12.53 11.96
CA GLN A 216 -17.03 -12.82 13.36
C GLN A 216 -17.99 -11.77 13.94
N THR A 217 -18.61 -12.04 15.09
CA THR A 217 -19.47 -11.05 15.78
C THR A 217 -18.66 -9.89 16.35
N GLU A 218 -17.43 -10.16 16.76
CA GLU A 218 -16.46 -9.21 17.32
C GLU A 218 -15.05 -9.50 16.79
N GLY A 219 -14.08 -8.67 17.16
CA GLY A 219 -12.68 -8.81 16.74
C GLY A 219 -12.20 -7.74 15.76
N GLU A 220 -10.89 -7.72 15.56
CA GLU A 220 -10.19 -6.77 14.70
C GLU A 220 -9.30 -7.48 13.68
N PHE A 221 -9.74 -7.50 12.43
CA PHE A 221 -9.02 -8.06 11.28
C PHE A 221 -8.74 -6.95 10.29
N SER A 222 -7.47 -6.57 10.14
CA SER A 222 -7.12 -5.35 9.41
C SER A 222 -5.68 -5.33 8.91
N TYR A 223 -5.31 -4.26 8.19
CA TYR A 223 -3.98 -4.07 7.59
C TYR A 223 -3.51 -5.27 6.75
N PRO A 224 -4.29 -5.66 5.73
CA PRO A 224 -3.88 -6.75 4.86
C PRO A 224 -2.68 -6.36 4.02
N ALA A 225 -1.88 -7.34 3.61
CA ALA A 225 -0.95 -7.26 2.49
C ALA A 225 -1.22 -8.44 1.56
N ILE A 226 -1.19 -8.22 0.26
CA ILE A 226 -1.44 -9.23 -0.77
C ILE A 226 -0.41 -9.14 -1.89
N ILE A 227 0.14 -10.29 -2.29
CA ILE A 227 1.02 -10.44 -3.46
C ILE A 227 0.69 -11.71 -4.23
N GLN A 228 1.08 -11.75 -5.50
CA GLN A 228 1.15 -12.98 -6.29
C GLN A 228 2.61 -13.38 -6.46
N SER A 229 2.94 -14.64 -6.21
CA SER A 229 4.27 -15.21 -6.49
C SER A 229 4.37 -15.71 -7.94
N GLY A 230 5.59 -15.99 -8.40
CA GLY A 230 5.84 -16.39 -9.79
C GLY A 230 5.14 -17.68 -10.25
N ASP A 231 4.74 -18.55 -9.31
CA ASP A 231 3.98 -19.77 -9.63
C ASP A 231 2.46 -19.54 -9.68
N GLY A 232 2.02 -18.28 -9.56
CA GLY A 232 0.63 -17.85 -9.56
C GLY A 232 -0.06 -17.91 -8.20
N THR A 233 0.59 -18.41 -7.14
CA THR A 233 0.02 -18.45 -5.79
C THR A 233 -0.20 -17.04 -5.24
N ILE A 234 -1.38 -16.81 -4.68
CA ILE A 234 -1.72 -15.59 -3.97
C ILE A 234 -1.35 -15.77 -2.50
N HIS A 235 -0.58 -14.82 -1.96
CA HIS A 235 -0.17 -14.78 -0.56
C HIS A 235 -0.80 -13.57 0.11
N ILE A 236 -1.46 -13.78 1.25
CA ILE A 236 -2.15 -12.76 2.02
C ILE A 236 -1.69 -12.83 3.47
N THR A 237 -1.38 -11.68 4.07
CA THR A 237 -1.15 -11.55 5.51
C THR A 237 -2.03 -10.44 6.07
N TYR A 238 -2.48 -10.55 7.33
CA TYR A 238 -3.21 -9.48 8.01
C TYR A 238 -3.08 -9.56 9.53
N THR A 239 -3.32 -8.44 10.19
CA THR A 239 -3.42 -8.37 11.65
C THR A 239 -4.65 -9.14 12.12
N TYR A 240 -4.47 -10.03 13.09
CA TYR A 240 -5.54 -10.79 13.74
C TYR A 240 -5.63 -10.40 15.22
N ASN A 241 -6.68 -9.66 15.57
CA ASN A 241 -6.97 -9.14 16.91
C ASN A 241 -5.82 -8.35 17.55
N ARG A 242 -4.94 -7.75 16.73
CA ARG A 242 -3.71 -7.05 17.16
C ARG A 242 -2.74 -7.87 18.01
N ASN A 243 -2.89 -9.20 18.02
CA ASN A 243 -2.07 -10.12 18.79
C ASN A 243 -1.13 -10.92 17.88
N THR A 244 -1.61 -11.30 16.70
CA THR A 244 -0.86 -12.11 15.74
C THR A 244 -1.02 -11.59 14.32
N ILE A 245 -0.17 -12.10 13.42
CA ILE A 245 -0.35 -11.97 11.98
C ILE A 245 -0.83 -13.31 11.45
N LYS A 246 -1.98 -13.31 10.77
CA LYS A 246 -2.49 -14.49 10.07
C LYS A 246 -1.97 -14.49 8.64
N TYR A 247 -1.58 -15.67 8.17
CA TYR A 247 -1.09 -15.90 6.80
C TYR A 247 -2.02 -16.87 6.09
N VAL A 248 -2.37 -16.53 4.85
CA VAL A 248 -3.22 -17.33 3.96
C VAL A 248 -2.53 -17.40 2.60
N HIS A 249 -2.57 -18.57 1.97
CA HIS A 249 -2.14 -18.74 0.59
C HIS A 249 -3.14 -19.57 -0.19
N LEU A 250 -3.38 -19.21 -1.45
CA LEU A 250 -4.37 -19.86 -2.30
C LEU A 250 -3.98 -19.77 -3.78
N LYS A 251 -4.50 -20.69 -4.58
CA LYS A 251 -4.43 -20.64 -6.04
C LYS A 251 -5.80 -20.31 -6.60
N ILE A 252 -5.86 -19.30 -7.46
CA ILE A 252 -7.08 -18.98 -8.22
C ILE A 252 -7.05 -19.83 -9.49
N LYS A 253 -8.08 -20.64 -9.68
CA LYS A 253 -8.25 -21.51 -10.86
C LYS A 253 -9.07 -20.79 -11.91
#